data_AF-A0A7F8QCX2-F1
#
_entry.id   AF-A0A7F8QCX2-F1
#
_cell.length_a   1.000
_cell.length_b   1.000
_cell.length_c   1.000
_cell.angle_alpha   90.00
_cell.angle_beta   90.00
_cell.angle_gamma   90.00
#
_symmetry.space_group_name_H-M   'P 1'
#
loop_
_entity.id
_entity.type
_entity.pdbx_description
1 polymer ?
#
loop_
_entity_poly.entity_id
_entity_poly.type
_entity_poly.pdbx_seq_one_letter_code
_entity_poly.pdbx_strand_id
1 'polypeptide(L)'
;MDVCIPQDRAPRDFCVKFPEEIRHDNLAGQLWFGAECLAAGSIIMNRELESMAMRPLAKELTRSLEDVRGALRDQALRDLNTYTEKMREALRHFDVLFAEFELSYVSAMVPVKSPREYYVQQEVIVLFCETVERALDFGYLTQDMIDDYEPALMFTIPRLAIVCGLVVYADGPLNLDRKAEDMSELFRPFHTLLRKIRPRRLKNYKEDKYKHTWVYHSKIVENRGKKS
;
A
#
# COMPACT_ATOMS: atom_id res chain seq x y z
N MET A 1 -18.83 -11.75 18.40
CA MET A 1 -19.22 -10.64 17.50
C MET A 1 -19.91 -11.14 16.25
N ASP A 2 -19.40 -12.19 15.60
CA ASP A 2 -19.93 -12.70 14.32
C ASP A 2 -21.39 -13.17 14.38
N VAL A 3 -21.84 -13.65 15.54
CA VAL A 3 -23.25 -14.05 15.76
C VAL A 3 -24.15 -12.86 16.13
N CYS A 4 -23.64 -11.87 16.87
CA CYS A 4 -24.44 -10.77 17.41
C CYS A 4 -24.67 -9.63 16.42
N ILE A 5 -23.66 -9.33 15.59
CA ILE A 5 -23.63 -8.20 14.66
C ILE A 5 -23.03 -8.61 13.29
N PRO A 6 -23.57 -9.65 12.61
CA PRO A 6 -22.96 -10.17 11.37
C PRO A 6 -22.88 -9.15 10.22
N GLN A 7 -23.85 -8.23 10.11
CA GLN A 7 -23.94 -7.24 9.02
C GLN A 7 -23.49 -5.83 9.42
N ASP A 8 -23.25 -5.59 10.71
CA ASP A 8 -22.92 -4.27 11.25
C ASP A 8 -21.43 -4.11 11.58
N ARG A 9 -20.59 -5.04 11.12
CA ARG A 9 -19.13 -4.96 11.32
C ARG A 9 -18.55 -3.83 10.51
N ALA A 10 -17.59 -3.12 11.10
CA ALA A 10 -16.79 -2.14 10.42
C ALA A 10 -15.99 -2.81 9.27
N PRO A 11 -15.98 -2.21 8.07
CA PRO A 11 -15.26 -2.75 6.93
C PRO A 11 -13.75 -2.73 7.19
N ARG A 12 -13.10 -3.84 6.89
CA ARG A 12 -11.64 -4.04 7.07
C ARG A 12 -10.90 -4.14 5.74
N ASP A 13 -11.43 -3.51 4.68
CA ASP A 13 -10.82 -3.48 3.34
C ASP A 13 -9.39 -2.94 3.35
N PHE A 14 -9.07 -2.13 4.36
CA PHE A 14 -7.72 -1.61 4.58
C PHE A 14 -6.67 -2.71 4.85
N CYS A 15 -7.06 -3.91 5.33
CA CYS A 15 -6.13 -5.00 5.61
C CYS A 15 -5.39 -5.49 4.35
N VAL A 16 -5.95 -5.28 3.16
CA VAL A 16 -5.27 -5.57 1.88
C VAL A 16 -4.01 -4.72 1.70
N LYS A 17 -3.92 -3.56 2.38
CA LYS A 17 -2.76 -2.67 2.33
C LYS A 17 -1.64 -3.11 3.28
N PHE A 18 -1.91 -4.04 4.20
CA PHE A 18 -0.93 -4.50 5.16
C PHE A 18 -0.04 -5.58 4.53
N PRO A 19 1.27 -5.58 4.82
CA PRO A 19 2.15 -6.67 4.42
C PRO A 19 1.66 -8.02 4.93
N GLU A 20 1.90 -9.07 4.16
CA GLU A 20 1.45 -10.43 4.49
C GLU A 20 2.07 -10.93 5.80
N GLU A 21 3.26 -10.45 6.17
CA GLU A 21 3.98 -10.81 7.40
C GLU A 21 3.29 -10.28 8.68
N ILE A 22 2.28 -9.42 8.56
CA ILE A 22 1.52 -8.90 9.72
C ILE A 22 0.18 -9.61 9.84
N ARG A 23 -0.30 -10.25 8.77
CA ARG A 23 -1.61 -10.90 8.68
C ARG A 23 -1.62 -12.27 9.36
N HIS A 24 -1.06 -12.37 10.55
CA HIS A 24 -1.05 -13.57 11.39
C HIS A 24 -2.22 -13.58 12.38
N ASP A 25 -2.65 -14.76 12.80
CA ASP A 25 -3.80 -14.96 13.69
C ASP A 25 -3.68 -14.24 15.06
N ASN A 26 -2.46 -13.90 15.49
CA ASN A 26 -2.21 -13.24 16.77
C ASN A 26 -2.22 -11.69 16.71
N LEU A 27 -2.46 -11.09 15.54
CA LEU A 27 -2.43 -9.64 15.37
C LEU A 27 -3.42 -8.94 16.31
N ALA A 28 -4.65 -9.46 16.44
CA ALA A 28 -5.67 -8.86 17.30
C ALA A 28 -5.23 -8.78 18.78
N GLY A 29 -4.53 -9.80 19.29
CA GLY A 29 -3.99 -9.81 20.64
C GLY A 29 -2.86 -8.79 20.83
N GLN A 30 -1.98 -8.66 19.83
CA GLN A 30 -0.91 -7.66 19.84
C GLN A 30 -1.45 -6.23 19.78
N LEU A 31 -2.47 -5.99 18.95
CA LEU A 31 -3.15 -4.70 18.86
C LEU A 31 -3.80 -4.33 20.20
N TRP A 32 -4.47 -5.28 20.84
CA TRP A 32 -5.06 -5.04 22.16
C TRP A 32 -4.01 -4.65 23.20
N PHE A 33 -2.91 -5.41 23.29
CA PHE A 33 -1.81 -5.07 24.17
C PHE A 33 -1.23 -3.67 23.86
N GLY A 34 -1.08 -3.36 22.56
CA GLY A 34 -0.65 -2.04 22.10
C GLY A 34 -1.60 -0.91 22.54
N ALA A 35 -2.91 -1.14 22.47
CA ALA A 35 -3.92 -0.18 22.92
C ALA A 35 -3.84 0.06 24.43
N GLU A 36 -3.70 -0.99 25.23
CA GLU A 36 -3.55 -0.87 26.69
C GLU A 36 -2.30 -0.08 27.06
N CYS A 37 -1.15 -0.38 26.44
CA CYS A 37 0.09 0.36 26.67
C CYS A 37 -0.04 1.84 26.28
N LEU A 38 -0.62 2.14 25.10
CA LEU A 38 -0.82 3.53 24.65
C LEU A 38 -1.78 4.29 25.58
N ALA A 39 -2.86 3.65 26.01
CA ALA A 39 -3.82 4.21 26.95
C ALA A 39 -3.18 4.50 28.33
N ALA A 40 -2.27 3.63 28.78
CA ALA A 40 -1.49 3.78 30.00
C ALA A 40 -0.39 4.86 29.90
N GLY A 41 -0.16 5.43 28.71
CA GLY A 41 0.80 6.52 28.51
C GLY A 41 2.15 6.07 27.93
N SER A 42 2.31 4.79 27.58
CA SER A 42 3.47 4.33 26.82
C SER A 42 3.51 4.97 25.43
N ILE A 43 4.68 4.88 24.79
CA ILE A 43 4.99 5.48 23.50
C ILE A 43 5.69 4.43 22.64
N ILE A 44 5.32 4.35 21.36
CA ILE A 44 6.01 3.52 20.37
C ILE A 44 7.36 4.17 20.05
N MET A 45 8.44 3.40 20.16
CA MET A 45 9.80 3.88 19.90
C MET A 45 9.91 4.51 18.51
N ASN A 46 10.52 5.69 18.42
CA ASN A 46 10.67 6.48 17.19
C ASN A 46 9.34 6.95 16.53
N ARG A 47 8.21 6.88 17.25
CA ARG A 47 6.86 7.22 16.76
C ARG A 47 6.06 8.02 17.80
N GLU A 48 6.68 9.05 18.37
CA GLU A 48 6.12 9.84 19.48
C GLU A 48 4.85 10.61 19.08
N LEU A 49 4.87 11.26 17.91
CA LEU A 49 3.74 12.05 17.41
C LEU A 49 2.53 11.16 17.12
N GLU A 50 2.75 10.03 16.44
CA GLU A 50 1.72 9.06 16.12
C GLU A 50 1.15 8.42 17.40
N SER A 51 2.01 8.10 18.38
CA SER A 51 1.57 7.58 19.69
C SER A 51 0.69 8.58 20.43
N MET A 52 1.05 9.87 20.42
CA MET A 52 0.23 10.92 21.04
C MET A 52 -1.12 11.10 20.33
N ALA A 53 -1.13 11.04 19.00
CA ALA A 53 -2.35 11.14 18.20
C ALA A 53 -3.30 9.94 18.41
N MET A 54 -2.75 8.73 18.55
CA MET A 54 -3.53 7.50 18.80
C MET A 54 -4.02 7.34 20.24
N ARG A 55 -3.41 8.04 21.21
CA ARG A 55 -3.72 7.85 22.63
C ARG A 55 -5.19 8.10 23.02
N PRO A 56 -5.89 9.14 22.52
CA PRO A 56 -7.31 9.31 22.78
C PRO A 56 -8.13 8.12 22.28
N LEU A 57 -7.85 7.64 21.06
CA LEU A 57 -8.50 6.47 20.46
C LEU A 57 -8.24 5.20 21.28
N ALA A 58 -7.00 4.98 21.75
CA ALA A 58 -6.65 3.85 22.60
C ALA A 58 -7.42 3.86 23.93
N LYS A 59 -7.59 5.04 24.56
CA LYS A 59 -8.36 5.20 25.80
C LYS A 59 -9.85 4.96 25.57
N GLU A 60 -10.38 5.40 24.44
CA GLU A 60 -11.78 5.18 24.10
C GLU A 60 -12.06 3.71 23.79
N LEU A 61 -11.15 3.05 23.08
CA LEU A 61 -11.20 1.62 22.81
C LEU A 61 -11.14 0.78 24.11
N THR A 62 -10.26 1.12 25.05
CA THR A 62 -10.20 0.36 26.31
C THR A 62 -11.45 0.57 27.17
N ARG A 63 -12.03 1.78 27.17
CA ARG A 63 -13.30 2.07 27.84
C ARG A 63 -14.47 1.35 27.19
N SER A 64 -14.56 1.31 25.86
CA SER A 64 -15.67 0.63 25.17
C SER A 64 -15.68 -0.87 25.42
N LEU A 65 -14.53 -1.50 25.66
CA LEU A 65 -14.49 -2.90 26.12
C LEU A 65 -15.12 -3.07 27.50
N GLU A 66 -14.89 -2.14 28.43
CA GLU A 66 -15.54 -2.18 29.74
C GLU A 66 -17.06 -1.97 29.63
N ASP A 67 -17.52 -1.16 28.69
CA ASP A 67 -18.96 -1.01 28.40
C ASP A 67 -19.55 -2.31 27.84
N VAL A 68 -18.85 -2.98 26.92
CA VAL A 68 -19.23 -4.32 26.41
C VAL A 68 -19.27 -5.35 27.54
N ARG A 69 -18.27 -5.34 28.44
CA ARG A 69 -18.23 -6.22 29.62
C ARG A 69 -19.39 -5.94 30.57
N GLY A 70 -19.74 -4.67 30.78
CA GLY A 70 -20.90 -4.26 31.56
C GLY A 70 -22.20 -4.79 30.95
N ALA A 71 -22.40 -4.57 29.65
CA ALA A 71 -23.56 -5.09 28.93
C ALA A 71 -23.65 -6.62 28.96
N LEU A 72 -22.50 -7.32 28.90
CA LEU A 72 -22.44 -8.79 29.01
C LEU A 72 -22.82 -9.27 30.40
N ARG A 73 -22.37 -8.60 31.46
CA ARG A 73 -22.76 -8.91 32.84
C ARG A 73 -24.26 -8.71 33.06
N ASP A 74 -24.80 -7.60 32.57
CA ASP A 74 -26.24 -7.32 32.65
C ASP A 74 -27.08 -8.37 31.89
N GLN A 75 -26.59 -8.84 30.75
CA GLN A 75 -27.24 -9.88 29.96
C GLN A 75 -27.13 -11.25 30.63
N ALA A 76 -26.01 -11.57 31.27
CA ALA A 76 -25.83 -12.83 32.00
C ALA A 76 -26.79 -13.00 33.19
N LEU A 77 -27.30 -11.89 33.72
CA LEU A 77 -28.33 -11.86 34.76
C LEU A 77 -29.77 -11.95 34.20
N ARG A 78 -29.93 -12.03 32.88
CA ARG A 78 -31.22 -12.07 32.14
C ARG A 78 -31.27 -13.29 31.21
N ASP A 79 -32.19 -13.27 30.24
CA ASP A 79 -32.32 -14.32 29.24
C ASP A 79 -31.11 -14.33 28.28
N LEU A 80 -30.39 -15.45 28.27
CA LEU A 80 -29.21 -15.69 27.45
C LEU A 80 -29.56 -15.93 25.97
N ASN A 81 -30.82 -16.21 25.64
CA ASN A 81 -31.26 -16.57 24.29
C ASN A 81 -31.45 -15.35 23.37
N THR A 82 -31.41 -14.12 23.89
CA THR A 82 -31.59 -12.90 23.09
C THR A 82 -30.52 -11.86 23.38
N TYR A 83 -29.85 -11.38 22.34
CA TYR A 83 -28.96 -10.22 22.43
C TYR A 83 -29.77 -8.94 22.52
N THR A 84 -29.53 -8.15 23.57
CA THR A 84 -30.19 -6.86 23.76
C THR A 84 -29.67 -5.83 22.75
N GLU A 85 -30.47 -4.83 22.39
CA GLU A 85 -30.00 -3.72 21.55
C GLU A 85 -28.81 -2.98 22.18
N LYS A 86 -28.81 -2.82 23.52
CA LYS A 86 -27.66 -2.25 24.24
C LYS A 86 -26.37 -3.03 24.02
N MET A 87 -26.44 -4.36 24.00
CA MET A 87 -25.30 -5.22 23.68
C MET A 87 -24.81 -4.99 22.24
N ARG A 88 -25.74 -4.96 21.28
CA ARG A 88 -25.42 -4.75 19.87
C ARG A 88 -24.76 -3.40 19.63
N GLU A 89 -25.29 -2.34 20.24
CA GLU A 89 -24.72 -0.99 20.17
C GLU A 89 -23.32 -0.93 20.78
N ALA A 90 -23.13 -1.50 21.98
CA ALA A 90 -21.81 -1.55 22.62
C ALA A 90 -20.78 -2.31 21.76
N LEU A 91 -21.17 -3.46 21.20
CA LEU A 91 -20.31 -4.24 20.30
C LEU A 91 -20.01 -3.51 19.00
N ARG A 92 -20.99 -2.81 18.40
CA ARG A 92 -20.78 -2.03 17.18
C ARG A 92 -19.80 -0.88 17.42
N HIS A 93 -19.96 -0.16 18.52
CA HIS A 93 -19.06 0.93 18.89
C HIS A 93 -17.63 0.41 19.13
N PHE A 94 -17.49 -0.70 19.87
CA PHE A 94 -16.19 -1.37 20.05
C PHE A 94 -15.57 -1.79 18.72
N ASP A 95 -16.33 -2.42 17.82
CA ASP A 95 -15.81 -2.91 16.53
C ASP A 95 -15.31 -1.78 15.63
N VAL A 96 -16.01 -0.64 15.60
CA VAL A 96 -15.58 0.56 14.87
C VAL A 96 -14.28 1.12 15.44
N LEU A 97 -14.21 1.32 16.76
CA LEU A 97 -13.00 1.82 17.43
C LEU A 97 -11.82 0.87 17.23
N PHE A 98 -12.06 -0.44 17.29
CA PHE A 98 -11.02 -1.44 17.10
C PHE A 98 -10.49 -1.42 15.66
N ALA A 99 -11.37 -1.32 14.65
CA ALA A 99 -10.95 -1.22 13.26
C ALA A 99 -10.18 0.07 12.97
N GLU A 100 -10.59 1.20 13.55
CA GLU A 100 -9.87 2.48 13.43
C GLU A 100 -8.50 2.42 14.10
N PHE A 101 -8.43 1.82 15.29
CA PHE A 101 -7.18 1.62 16.01
C PHE A 101 -6.24 0.69 15.24
N GLU A 102 -6.74 -0.43 14.71
CA GLU A 102 -5.99 -1.37 13.89
C GLU A 102 -5.34 -0.66 12.68
N LEU A 103 -6.12 0.13 11.95
CA LEU A 103 -5.61 0.89 10.82
C LEU A 103 -4.52 1.87 11.23
N SER A 104 -4.76 2.66 12.28
CA SER A 104 -3.83 3.70 12.74
C SER A 104 -2.53 3.10 13.27
N TYR A 105 -2.64 2.04 14.06
CA TYR A 105 -1.50 1.37 14.70
C TYR A 105 -0.60 0.68 13.67
N VAL A 106 -1.18 -0.11 12.76
CA VAL A 106 -0.40 -0.79 11.71
C VAL A 106 0.23 0.23 10.76
N SER A 107 -0.46 1.32 10.43
CA SER A 107 0.09 2.40 9.58
C SER A 107 1.24 3.15 10.24
N ALA A 108 1.28 3.23 11.57
CA ALA A 108 2.40 3.82 12.30
C ALA A 108 3.62 2.87 12.36
N MET A 109 3.38 1.55 12.44
CA MET A 109 4.45 0.55 12.54
C MET A 109 5.06 0.18 11.21
N VAL A 110 4.28 0.20 10.15
CA VAL A 110 4.67 -0.25 8.83
C VAL A 110 4.32 0.81 7.80
N PRO A 111 5.25 1.10 6.86
CA PRO A 111 4.96 2.05 5.79
C PRO A 111 3.79 1.54 4.95
N VAL A 112 2.61 2.10 5.18
CA VAL A 112 1.44 1.86 4.32
C VAL A 112 1.56 2.80 3.14
N LYS A 113 1.66 2.22 1.93
CA LYS A 113 1.82 3.01 0.71
C LYS A 113 0.63 3.94 0.49
N SER A 114 0.90 5.21 0.22
CA SER A 114 -0.15 6.16 -0.16
C SER A 114 -0.76 5.77 -1.52
N PRO A 115 -2.01 6.18 -1.84
CA PRO A 115 -2.57 5.95 -3.18
C PRO A 115 -1.64 6.44 -4.30
N ARG A 116 -0.96 7.57 -4.06
CA ARG A 116 0.04 8.13 -4.96
C ARG A 116 1.24 7.20 -5.15
N GLU A 117 1.79 6.64 -4.08
CA GLU A 117 2.89 5.67 -4.16
C GLU A 117 2.49 4.41 -4.93
N TYR A 118 1.25 3.93 -4.77
CA TYR A 118 0.72 2.84 -5.58
C TYR A 118 0.70 3.20 -7.07
N TYR A 119 0.19 4.38 -7.43
CA TYR A 119 0.18 4.81 -8.83
C TYR A 119 1.58 4.90 -9.42
N VAL A 120 2.52 5.51 -8.70
CA VAL A 120 3.91 5.63 -9.14
C VAL A 120 4.57 4.25 -9.28
N GLN A 121 4.29 3.31 -8.38
CA GLN A 121 4.78 1.95 -8.50
C GLN A 121 4.18 1.23 -9.72
N GLN A 122 2.89 1.43 -10.01
CA GLN A 122 2.25 0.88 -11.21
C GLN A 122 2.88 1.42 -12.49
N GLU A 123 3.19 2.72 -12.56
CA GLU A 123 3.90 3.27 -13.73
C GLU A 123 5.26 2.59 -13.96
N VAL A 124 5.99 2.29 -12.88
CA VAL A 124 7.26 1.53 -12.98
C VAL A 124 7.03 0.10 -13.47
N ILE A 125 5.97 -0.58 -13.01
CA ILE A 125 5.61 -1.93 -13.49
C ILE A 125 5.30 -1.89 -14.98
N VAL A 126 4.51 -0.92 -15.43
CA VAL A 126 4.20 -0.75 -16.86
C VAL A 126 5.47 -0.54 -17.68
N LEU A 127 6.40 0.30 -17.21
CA LEU A 127 7.69 0.49 -17.87
C LEU A 127 8.47 -0.83 -18.00
N PHE A 128 8.43 -1.70 -16.99
CA PHE A 128 9.09 -3.01 -17.04
C PHE A 128 8.42 -3.91 -18.08
N CYS A 129 7.08 -3.99 -18.06
CA CYS A 129 6.30 -4.77 -19.02
C CYS A 129 6.58 -4.31 -20.46
N GLU A 130 6.51 -3.00 -20.73
CA GLU A 130 6.77 -2.42 -22.06
C GLU A 130 8.22 -2.65 -22.51
N THR A 131 9.17 -2.71 -21.58
CA THR A 131 10.57 -3.03 -21.89
C THR A 131 10.73 -4.49 -22.30
N VAL A 132 10.06 -5.40 -21.60
CA VAL A 132 10.06 -6.83 -21.91
C VAL A 132 9.37 -7.11 -23.24
N GLU A 133 8.18 -6.54 -23.45
CA GLU A 133 7.43 -6.64 -24.71
C GLU A 133 8.28 -6.16 -25.89
N ARG A 134 8.92 -5.00 -25.76
CA ARG A 134 9.84 -4.48 -26.78
C ARG A 134 11.00 -5.43 -27.04
N ALA A 135 11.60 -6.02 -26.00
CA ALA A 135 12.72 -6.94 -26.16
C ALA A 135 12.31 -8.27 -26.81
N LEU A 136 11.07 -8.73 -26.59
CA LEU A 136 10.46 -9.86 -27.31
C LEU A 136 10.23 -9.52 -28.79
N ASP A 137 9.67 -8.34 -29.08
CA ASP A 137 9.40 -7.88 -30.45
C ASP A 137 10.67 -7.80 -31.32
N PHE A 138 11.80 -7.39 -30.71
CA PHE A 138 13.10 -7.36 -31.39
C PHE A 138 13.82 -8.72 -31.40
N GLY A 139 13.25 -9.75 -30.77
CA GLY A 139 13.86 -11.08 -30.66
C GLY A 139 15.11 -11.14 -29.78
N TYR A 140 15.29 -10.18 -28.87
CA TYR A 140 16.38 -10.20 -27.88
C TYR A 140 16.10 -11.16 -26.73
N LEU A 141 14.83 -11.44 -26.48
CA LEU A 141 14.33 -12.39 -25.50
C LEU A 141 13.38 -13.37 -26.18
N THR A 142 13.22 -14.55 -25.60
CA THR A 142 12.18 -15.51 -25.98
C THR A 142 11.17 -15.65 -24.84
N GLN A 143 9.96 -16.08 -25.16
CA GLN A 143 8.91 -16.28 -24.15
C GLN A 143 9.31 -17.34 -23.13
N ASP A 144 9.98 -18.41 -23.57
CA ASP A 144 10.45 -19.50 -22.70
C ASP A 144 11.39 -19.00 -21.60
N MET A 145 12.28 -18.04 -21.90
CA MET A 145 13.20 -17.46 -20.90
C MET A 145 12.46 -16.69 -19.79
N ILE A 146 11.28 -16.13 -20.10
CA ILE A 146 10.43 -15.44 -19.12
C ILE A 146 9.67 -16.46 -18.28
N ASP A 147 9.08 -17.46 -18.94
CA ASP A 147 8.24 -18.48 -18.31
C ASP A 147 9.07 -19.39 -17.38
N ASP A 148 10.35 -19.65 -17.72
CA ASP A 148 11.31 -20.39 -16.91
C ASP A 148 11.92 -19.56 -15.76
N TYR A 149 11.52 -18.30 -15.60
CA TYR A 149 12.05 -17.35 -14.61
C TYR A 149 13.59 -17.29 -14.61
N GLU A 150 14.21 -17.21 -15.79
CA GLU A 150 15.67 -17.31 -15.91
C GLU A 150 16.36 -16.25 -15.02
N PRO A 151 17.21 -16.66 -14.06
CA PRO A 151 17.76 -15.72 -13.07
C PRO A 151 18.52 -14.56 -13.71
N ALA A 152 19.30 -14.81 -14.77
CA ALA A 152 20.03 -13.78 -15.49
C ALA A 152 19.10 -12.72 -16.10
N LEU A 153 17.94 -13.16 -16.61
CA LEU A 153 16.93 -12.27 -17.17
C LEU A 153 16.25 -11.43 -16.08
N MET A 154 15.88 -12.05 -14.95
CA MET A 154 15.27 -11.35 -13.81
C MET A 154 16.16 -10.23 -13.25
N PHE A 155 17.48 -10.38 -13.31
CA PHE A 155 18.42 -9.29 -12.95
C PHE A 155 18.62 -8.24 -14.05
N THR A 156 18.40 -8.61 -15.30
CA THR A 156 18.69 -7.76 -16.47
C THR A 156 17.50 -6.88 -16.83
N ILE A 157 16.27 -7.38 -16.70
CA ILE A 157 15.03 -6.62 -16.98
C ILE A 157 15.01 -5.26 -16.26
N PRO A 158 15.27 -5.17 -14.94
CA PRO A 158 15.28 -3.88 -14.26
C PRO A 158 16.31 -2.89 -14.85
N ARG A 159 17.48 -3.39 -15.26
CA ARG A 159 18.54 -2.56 -15.84
C ARG A 159 18.16 -2.04 -17.22
N LEU A 160 17.56 -2.91 -18.05
CA LEU A 160 17.03 -2.53 -19.36
C LEU A 160 15.91 -1.51 -19.22
N ALA A 161 14.99 -1.73 -18.27
CA ALA A 161 13.86 -0.84 -18.02
C ALA A 161 14.31 0.56 -17.59
N ILE A 162 15.37 0.67 -16.78
CA ILE A 162 15.98 1.97 -16.45
C ILE A 162 16.50 2.68 -17.71
N VAL A 163 17.19 1.96 -18.61
CA VAL A 163 17.71 2.55 -19.85
C VAL A 163 16.57 2.96 -20.79
N CYS A 164 15.56 2.10 -20.96
CA CYS A 164 14.36 2.37 -21.75
C CYS A 164 13.59 3.57 -21.19
N GLY A 165 13.40 3.67 -19.87
CA GLY A 165 12.74 4.79 -19.23
C GLY A 165 13.47 6.12 -19.41
N LEU A 166 14.80 6.11 -19.49
CA LEU A 166 15.58 7.34 -19.69
C LEU A 166 15.68 7.78 -21.16
N VAL A 167 15.62 6.85 -22.11
CA VAL A 167 15.92 7.11 -23.53
C VAL A 167 14.69 7.03 -24.42
N VAL A 168 13.84 6.02 -24.21
CA VAL A 168 12.66 5.73 -25.04
C VAL A 168 11.41 6.37 -24.44
N TYR A 169 11.23 6.23 -23.13
CA TYR A 169 10.03 6.67 -22.40
C TYR A 169 10.31 7.91 -21.54
N ALA A 170 10.83 8.98 -22.17
CA ALA A 170 11.27 10.18 -21.47
C ALA A 170 10.18 10.90 -20.63
N ASP A 171 8.90 10.72 -20.99
CA ASP A 171 7.75 11.27 -20.26
C ASP A 171 7.19 10.34 -19.16
N GLY A 172 7.77 9.14 -19.00
CA GLY A 172 7.30 8.10 -18.09
C GLY A 172 7.77 8.25 -16.64
N PRO A 173 7.77 7.16 -15.85
CA PRO A 173 8.06 7.21 -14.40
C PRO A 173 9.50 7.63 -14.05
N LEU A 174 10.41 7.60 -15.02
CA LEU A 174 11.80 8.04 -14.88
C LEU A 174 12.07 9.43 -15.49
N ASN A 175 11.02 10.23 -15.71
CA ASN A 175 11.16 11.58 -16.24
C ASN A 175 11.97 12.47 -15.28
N LEU A 176 13.18 12.84 -15.71
CA LEU A 176 14.15 13.64 -14.94
C LEU A 176 13.88 15.15 -14.98
N ASP A 177 12.89 15.57 -15.76
CA ASP A 177 12.45 16.96 -15.88
C ASP A 177 11.37 17.28 -14.81
N ARG A 178 10.75 16.26 -14.21
CA ARG A 178 9.86 16.36 -13.04
C ARG A 178 10.66 16.52 -11.73
N LYS A 179 9.99 16.94 -10.65
CA LYS A 179 10.63 17.01 -9.33
C LYS A 179 10.97 15.60 -8.84
N ALA A 180 12.09 15.46 -8.13
CA ALA A 180 12.50 14.17 -7.54
C ALA A 180 11.49 13.62 -6.51
N GLU A 181 10.64 14.49 -5.96
CA GLU A 181 9.51 14.15 -5.08
C GLU A 181 8.38 13.40 -5.80
N ASP A 182 8.28 13.55 -7.12
CA ASP A 182 7.23 12.93 -7.92
C ASP A 182 7.65 11.55 -8.45
N MET A 183 8.90 11.17 -8.21
CA MET A 183 9.50 9.90 -8.66
C MET A 183 9.32 8.81 -7.59
N SER A 184 9.29 7.55 -8.04
CA SER A 184 9.30 6.40 -7.13
C SER A 184 10.45 6.47 -6.13
N GLU A 185 10.17 6.11 -4.87
CA GLU A 185 11.18 6.03 -3.81
C GLU A 185 12.37 5.13 -4.19
N LEU A 186 12.15 4.14 -5.07
CA LEU A 186 13.20 3.26 -5.59
C LEU A 186 14.28 4.02 -6.37
N PHE A 187 13.89 5.07 -7.10
CA PHE A 187 14.78 5.81 -8.00
C PHE A 187 15.20 7.17 -7.47
N ARG A 188 14.45 7.73 -6.51
CA ARG A 188 14.71 9.04 -5.90
C ARG A 188 16.15 9.19 -5.35
N PRO A 189 16.75 8.22 -4.64
CA PRO A 189 18.15 8.31 -4.20
C PRO A 189 19.16 8.42 -5.34
N PHE A 190 18.80 7.90 -6.52
CA PHE A 190 19.68 7.83 -7.69
C PHE A 190 19.43 8.94 -8.71
N HIS A 191 18.53 9.90 -8.43
CA HIS A 191 18.13 10.94 -9.37
C HIS A 191 19.33 11.71 -9.98
N THR A 192 20.32 12.07 -9.16
CA THR A 192 21.56 12.75 -9.61
C THR A 192 22.40 11.86 -10.54
N LEU A 193 22.44 10.55 -10.27
CA LEU A 193 23.16 9.59 -11.10
C LEU A 193 22.45 9.38 -12.44
N LEU A 194 21.13 9.21 -12.42
CA LEU A 194 20.30 9.05 -13.63
C LEU A 194 20.45 10.27 -14.56
N ARG A 195 20.49 11.49 -14.01
CA ARG A 195 20.74 12.73 -14.75
C ARG A 195 22.10 12.76 -15.46
N LYS A 196 23.14 12.15 -14.87
CA LYS A 196 24.46 12.03 -15.50
C LYS A 196 24.49 10.97 -16.61
N ILE A 197 23.66 9.93 -16.51
CA ILE A 197 23.63 8.82 -17.47
C ILE A 197 22.83 9.19 -18.74
N ARG A 198 21.71 9.93 -18.60
CA ARG A 198 20.84 10.36 -19.72
C ARG A 198 21.62 10.96 -20.92
N PRO A 199 22.44 12.02 -20.77
CA PRO A 199 23.14 12.64 -21.90
C PRO A 199 24.23 11.74 -22.50
N ARG A 200 24.84 10.85 -21.70
CA ARG A 200 25.88 9.93 -22.19
C ARG A 200 25.31 8.86 -23.12
N ARG A 201 24.08 8.39 -22.87
CA ARG A 201 23.41 7.40 -23.73
C ARG A 201 22.62 8.03 -24.88
N LEU A 202 22.06 9.24 -24.72
CA LEU A 202 21.43 9.96 -25.83
C LEU A 202 22.43 10.33 -26.95
N LYS A 203 23.70 10.59 -26.64
CA LYS A 203 24.73 10.79 -27.68
C LYS A 203 24.95 9.56 -28.55
N ASN A 204 24.74 8.35 -28.01
CA ASN A 204 24.86 7.09 -28.75
C ASN A 204 23.55 6.66 -29.42
N TYR A 205 22.39 7.16 -28.97
CA TYR A 205 21.07 6.81 -29.53
C TYR A 205 20.62 7.72 -30.68
N LYS A 206 21.36 8.82 -30.95
CA LYS A 206 21.04 9.74 -32.05
C LYS A 206 21.28 9.15 -33.46
N GLU A 207 21.75 7.91 -33.57
CA GLU A 207 21.94 7.25 -34.86
C GLU A 207 20.79 6.33 -35.31
N ASP A 208 19.77 6.04 -34.48
CA ASP A 208 18.69 5.16 -34.93
C ASP A 208 17.27 5.71 -34.76
N LYS A 209 16.53 5.50 -35.83
CA LYS A 209 15.40 6.28 -36.33
C LYS A 209 14.08 5.67 -35.88
N TYR A 210 13.76 5.65 -34.58
CA TYR A 210 12.53 4.98 -34.11
C TYR A 210 11.79 5.77 -33.03
N LYS A 211 11.00 6.77 -33.49
CA LYS A 211 9.94 7.44 -32.71
C LYS A 211 8.60 6.74 -32.98
N HIS A 212 8.29 5.68 -32.25
CA HIS A 212 6.95 5.10 -32.07
C HIS A 212 7.04 4.30 -30.75
N THR A 213 6.20 4.40 -29.72
CA THR A 213 4.77 4.74 -29.65
C THR A 213 4.44 5.07 -28.19
N TRP A 214 4.00 6.30 -27.89
CA TRP A 214 3.36 6.68 -26.61
C TRP A 214 1.88 6.93 -26.86
N VAL A 215 1.09 5.88 -27.12
CA VAL A 215 -0.33 6.09 -27.52
C VAL A 215 -1.36 5.31 -26.70
N TYR A 216 -0.98 4.36 -25.84
CA TYR A 216 -2.00 3.53 -25.18
C TYR A 216 -2.34 3.90 -23.72
N HIS A 217 -1.40 4.38 -22.89
CA HIS A 217 -1.72 4.65 -21.49
C HIS A 217 -2.35 6.03 -21.20
N SER A 218 -1.99 7.10 -21.92
CA SER A 218 -2.63 8.43 -21.73
C SER A 218 -4.12 8.42 -22.09
N LYS A 219 -4.56 7.58 -23.04
CA LYS A 219 -5.98 7.47 -23.40
C LYS A 219 -6.84 6.74 -22.37
N ILE A 220 -6.27 5.84 -21.58
CA ILE A 220 -7.03 5.09 -20.56
C ILE A 220 -7.29 5.95 -19.32
N VAL A 221 -6.33 6.80 -18.95
CA VAL A 221 -6.50 7.77 -17.85
C VAL A 221 -7.48 8.88 -18.25
N GLU A 222 -7.40 9.37 -19.49
CA GLU A 222 -8.28 10.44 -19.97
C GLU A 222 -9.74 9.98 -20.21
N ASN A 223 -9.97 8.70 -20.55
CA ASN A 223 -11.32 8.15 -20.68
C ASN A 223 -11.98 7.76 -19.35
N ARG A 224 -11.23 7.58 -18.26
CA ARG A 224 -11.80 7.36 -16.92
C ARG A 224 -12.19 8.67 -16.21
N GLY A 225 -11.68 9.81 -16.66
CA GLY A 225 -12.10 11.15 -16.20
C GLY A 225 -13.35 11.72 -16.88
N LYS A 226 -13.88 11.06 -17.92
CA LYS A 226 -15.08 11.50 -18.68
C LYS A 226 -16.31 10.62 -18.46
N LYS A 227 -16.24 9.64 -17.55
CA LYS A 227 -17.40 8.89 -17.06
C LYS A 227 -17.49 9.00 -15.53
N SER A 228 -17.76 10.20 -15.07
CA SER A 228 -18.51 10.48 -13.84
C SER A 228 -19.21 11.82 -13.98
#